data_AF-A0A800IQ78-F1
#
_entry.id   AF-A0A800IQ78-F1
#
_cell.length_a   1.000
_cell.length_b   1.000
_cell.length_c   1.000
_cell.angle_alpha   90.00
_cell.angle_beta   90.00
_cell.angle_gamma   90.00
#
_symmetry.space_group_name_H-M   'P 1'
#
loop_
_entity.id
_entity.type
_entity.pdbx_description
1 polymer ?
#
loop_
_entity_poly.entity_id
_entity_poly.type
_entity_poly.pdbx_seq_one_letter_code
_entity_poly.pdbx_strand_id
1 'polypeptide(L)' 'MKFWVGFFSIIFLLFPPNAFAYIDPGTGSFVFQMIIAGAMGALFTVKVYWKKISSYLKRLFSKKADQ' A
#
# COMPACT_ATOMS: atom_id res chain seq x y z
N MET A 1 37.01 28.13 22.06
CA MET A 1 36.04 27.02 21.95
C MET A 1 34.84 27.33 21.08
N LYS A 2 34.11 28.45 21.26
CA LYS A 2 32.89 28.77 20.49
C LYS A 2 33.10 28.87 18.96
N PHE A 3 34.25 29.37 18.52
CA PHE A 3 34.59 29.50 17.09
C PHE A 3 34.76 28.14 16.40
N TRP A 4 35.37 27.18 17.09
CA TRP A 4 35.53 25.82 16.60
C TRP A 4 34.20 25.07 16.50
N VAL A 5 33.31 25.27 17.48
CA VAL A 5 31.95 24.71 17.44
C VAL A 5 31.18 25.23 16.22
N GLY A 6 31.24 26.54 15.96
CA GLY A 6 30.61 27.12 14.76
C GLY A 6 31.15 26.57 13.45
N PHE A 7 32.48 26.41 13.35
CA PHE A 7 33.14 25.85 12.17
C PHE A 7 32.73 24.40 11.91
N PHE A 8 32.71 23.54 12.93
CA PHE A 8 32.25 22.15 12.78
C PHE A 8 30.76 22.04 12.46
N SER A 9 29.93 22.90 13.05
CA SER A 9 28.50 22.95 12.74
C SER A 9 28.24 23.30 11.27
N ILE A 10 29.02 24.21 10.69
CA ILE A 10 28.93 24.58 9.27
C ILE A 10 29.33 23.42 8.36
N ILE A 11 30.41 22.71 8.69
CA ILE A 11 30.85 21.54 7.91
C ILE A 11 29.80 20.42 7.95
N PHE A 12 29.17 20.17 9.10
CA PHE A 12 28.14 19.16 9.24
C PHE A 12 26.89 19.45 8.38
N LEU A 13 26.56 20.73 8.20
CA LEU A 13 25.44 21.16 7.34
C LEU A 13 25.77 21.05 5.83
N LEU A 14 27.04 21.21 5.46
CA LEU A 14 27.50 21.12 4.06
C LEU A 14 27.63 19.67 3.56
N PHE A 15 27.72 18.70 4.47
CA PHE A 15 27.86 17.28 4.16
C PHE A 15 26.82 16.45 4.93
N PRO A 16 25.52 16.59 4.61
CA PRO A 16 24.51 15.77 5.25
C PRO A 16 24.75 14.28 4.92
N PRO A 17 24.60 13.37 5.88
CA PRO A 17 24.62 11.94 5.60
C PRO A 17 23.46 11.57 4.67
N ASN A 18 23.65 10.55 3.85
CA ASN A 18 22.59 10.02 2.97
C ASN A 18 21.38 9.60 3.81
N ALA A 19 20.28 10.37 3.71
CA ALA A 19 19.03 10.05 4.37
C ALA A 19 18.26 9.02 3.53
N PHE A 20 18.24 7.76 3.96
CA PHE A 20 17.49 6.67 3.32
C PHE A 20 15.98 6.68 3.66
N ALA A 21 15.44 7.82 4.09
CA ALA A 21 14.03 7.96 4.42
C ALA A 21 13.20 8.10 3.12
N TYR A 22 13.07 6.98 2.42
CA TYR A 22 12.27 6.76 1.20
C TYR A 22 10.77 6.64 1.53
N ILE A 23 10.26 7.57 2.32
CA ILE A 23 8.83 7.84 2.36
C ILE A 23 8.71 9.31 2.00
N ASP A 24 8.88 9.58 0.70
CA ASP A 24 8.37 10.82 0.14
C ASP A 24 6.87 10.87 0.46
N PRO A 25 6.32 12.02 0.92
CA PRO A 25 4.91 12.12 1.25
C PRO A 25 3.99 11.65 0.10
N GLY A 26 4.43 11.72 -1.16
CA GLY A 26 3.73 11.13 -2.30
C GLY A 26 3.70 9.59 -2.30
N THR A 27 4.77 8.93 -1.85
CA THR A 27 4.85 7.45 -1.79
C THR A 27 3.95 6.88 -0.70
N GLY A 28 3.79 7.59 0.42
CA GLY A 28 2.83 7.22 1.46
C GLY A 28 1.39 7.20 0.94
N SER A 29 0.97 8.25 0.23
CA SER A 29 -0.38 8.33 -0.38
C SER A 29 -0.61 7.27 -1.46
N PHE A 30 0.43 6.91 -2.22
CA PHE A 30 0.35 5.90 -3.27
C PHE A 30 -0.05 4.52 -2.74
N VAL A 31 0.45 4.11 -1.56
CA VAL A 31 0.08 2.84 -0.92
C VAL A 31 -1.42 2.81 -0.61
N PHE A 32 -1.96 3.88 -0.02
CA PHE A 32 -3.39 3.98 0.27
C PHE A 32 -4.23 3.97 -1.01
N GLN A 33 -3.79 4.68 -2.06
CA GLN A 33 -4.45 4.66 -3.36
C GLN A 33 -4.53 3.26 -3.96
N MET A 34 -3.44 2.49 -3.91
CA MET A 34 -3.43 1.11 -4.41
C MET A 34 -4.36 0.19 -3.61
N ILE A 35 -4.41 0.33 -2.29
CA ILE A 35 -5.33 -0.44 -1.44
C ILE A 35 -6.78 -0.12 -1.81
N ILE A 36 -7.13 1.16 -1.92
CA ILE A 36 -8.48 1.59 -2.27
C ILE A 36 -8.85 1.12 -3.68
N ALA A 37 -7.97 1.32 -4.67
CA ALA A 37 -8.19 0.87 -6.04
C ALA A 37 -8.39 -0.65 -6.12
N GLY A 38 -7.57 -1.43 -5.42
CA GLY A 38 -7.70 -2.88 -5.34
C GLY A 38 -9.02 -3.31 -4.69
N ALA A 39 -9.41 -2.69 -3.57
CA ALA A 39 -10.66 -2.98 -2.89
C ALA A 39 -11.88 -2.64 -3.76
N MET A 40 -11.90 -1.45 -4.38
CA MET A 40 -12.98 -1.04 -5.27
C MET A 40 -13.06 -1.93 -6.51
N GLY A 41 -11.92 -2.29 -7.12
CA GLY A 41 -11.86 -3.20 -8.25
C GLY A 41 -12.39 -4.61 -7.91
N ALA A 42 -12.02 -5.14 -6.74
CA ALA A 42 -12.52 -6.42 -6.26
C ALA A 42 -14.04 -6.38 -6.01
N LEU A 43 -14.53 -5.37 -5.30
CA LEU A 43 -15.97 -5.19 -5.04
C LEU A 43 -16.78 -5.05 -6.33
N PHE A 44 -16.28 -4.25 -7.28
CA PHE A 44 -16.92 -4.08 -8.57
C PHE A 44 -16.95 -5.39 -9.36
N THR A 45 -15.84 -6.13 -9.38
CA THR A 45 -15.75 -7.43 -10.04
C THR A 45 -16.74 -8.42 -9.43
N VAL A 46 -16.80 -8.53 -8.10
CA VAL A 46 -17.78 -9.38 -7.41
C VAL A 46 -19.21 -8.98 -7.77
N LYS A 47 -19.51 -7.67 -7.79
CA LYS A 47 -20.84 -7.17 -8.17
C LYS A 47 -21.22 -7.55 -9.61
N VAL A 48 -20.31 -7.35 -10.57
CA VAL A 48 -20.54 -7.68 -11.98
C VAL A 48 -20.75 -9.19 -12.18
N TYR A 49 -19.96 -10.02 -11.50
CA TYR A 49 -20.01 -11.47 -11.66
C TYR A 49 -20.90 -12.20 -10.63
N TRP A 50 -21.69 -11.47 -9.84
CA TRP A 50 -22.48 -12.04 -8.74
C TRP A 50 -23.32 -13.25 -9.14
N LYS A 51 -23.98 -13.22 -10.31
CA LYS A 51 -24.76 -14.35 -10.83
C LYS A 51 -23.90 -15.59 -11.08
N LYS A 52 -22.72 -15.44 -11.68
CA LYS A 52 -21.79 -16.56 -11.93
C LYS A 52 -21.22 -17.11 -10.62
N ILE A 53 -20.79 -16.22 -9.73
CA ILE A 53 -20.27 -16.55 -8.40
C ILE A 53 -21.33 -17.33 -7.60
N SER A 54 -22.56 -16.82 -7.55
CA SER A 54 -23.69 -17.47 -6.86
C SER A 54 -24.02 -18.84 -7.43
N SER A 55 -24.04 -18.98 -8.76
CA SER A 55 -24.29 -20.26 -9.43
C SER A 55 -23.19 -21.29 -9.14
N TYR A 56 -21.93 -20.85 -9.17
CA TYR A 56 -20.78 -21.70 -8.84
C TYR A 56 -20.82 -22.15 -7.38
N LEU A 57 -21.07 -21.24 -6.44
CA LEU A 57 -21.23 -21.54 -5.01
C LEU A 57 -22.38 -22.55 -4.78
N LYS A 58 -23.55 -22.31 -5.39
CA LYS A 58 -24.69 -23.26 -5.29
C LYS A 58 -24.30 -24.65 -5.77
N ARG A 59 -23.58 -24.76 -6.89
CA ARG A 59 -23.11 -26.05 -7.41
C ARG A 59 -22.11 -26.73 -6.47
N LEU A 60 -21.20 -25.98 -5.87
CA LEU A 60 -20.24 -26.51 -4.89
C LEU A 60 -20.94 -27.09 -3.66
N PHE A 61 -21.95 -26.40 -3.12
CA PHE A 61 -22.68 -26.86 -1.94
C PHE A 61 -23.72 -27.95 -2.25
N SER A 62 -24.34 -27.94 -3.44
CA SER A 62 -25.34 -28.95 -3.82
C SER A 62 -24.73 -30.32 -4.10
N LYS A 63 -23.46 -30.40 -4.54
CA LYS A 63 -22.78 -31.68 -4.79
C LYS A 63 -22.49 -32.49 -3.51
N LYS A 64 -22.61 -31.88 -2.33
CA LYS A 64 -22.32 -32.51 -1.03
C LYS A 64 -23.57 -33.11 -0.37
N ALA A 65 -24.77 -32.88 -0.91
CA ALA A 65 -26.02 -33.39 -0.33
C ALA A 65 -26.42 -34.78 -0.86
N ASP A 66 -25.86 -35.20 -2.02
CA ASP A 66 -26.14 -36.49 -2.68
C ASP A 66 -24.93 -37.46 -2.65
N GLN A 67 -24.02 -37.29 -1.68
CA GLN A 67 -22.93 -38.21 -1.36
C GLN A 67 -23.00 -38.56 0.12
#